data_AF-A0A9D5N1W8-F1
#
_entry.id   AF-A0A9D5N1W8-F1
#
_cell.length_a   1.000
_cell.length_b   1.000
_cell.length_c   1.000
_cell.angle_alpha   90.00
_cell.angle_beta   90.00
_cell.angle_gamma   90.00
#
_symmetry.space_group_name_H-M   'P 1'
#
loop_
_entity.id
_entity.type
_entity.pdbx_description
1 polymer ?
#
loop_
_entity_poly.entity_id
_entity_poly.type
_entity_poly.pdbx_seq_one_letter_code
_entity_poly.pdbx_strand_id
1 'polypeptide(L)'
;MLSLPFRKYPIGLQDFSGLRRDGYIYIDKTSYIYFLAHTGKQYFLSRPRRFGKSLFLSTLRAYWEGKKDLFEGLSIERLENSNPEAWEAYPVFYIDFNRDDFEKPRDLTLKYSNKNDSIKGPGTTKNQGTPSCSPEGILEAATKNQETPICSLEGILEAHLEEWEEEYGCRKKEASLAVRFQNLLKTAAETQGKRCVVLVDEYDKPLLEALGDKEREDHYKAVYKGFFSALKSYEKYLQFVFITGVTKFSKISIFSDLNQLEDISFDEDYAGICGITQEEMLGTFASEIHKMAEGLEMTDDECLKKLKETYDGYRFSSGPTSVYNPHSLLNAFKKRKLGFYWFETGTPTFLVRKLRELNFDVRKLSDLSLQTTERVLSDYREDNPDPIPLLYQTGYLSIRDHDRAANIYTLGFPNSEVEYGFLESLMPEYVADSGAGSGKDILSIKRYLETGDLGRLRDALTALFAGIPYTKQEDPFENYFQSVIYIVFTLLGQYVQCEVHSFQGRADCIVETKKYVYLFEFKRDATAKEALKQIEDKGYALVYQADTRTLYRVGAGFDSKNRMLTDWEVY
;
A
#
# COMPACT_ATOMS: atom_id res chain seq x y z
N MET A 1 -7.67 -39.91 15.89
CA MET A 1 -7.03 -38.70 15.32
C MET A 1 -7.57 -37.50 16.07
N LEU A 2 -6.78 -36.93 16.99
CA LEU A 2 -7.09 -35.63 17.58
C LEU A 2 -6.91 -34.59 16.48
N SER A 3 -7.99 -33.91 16.10
CA SER A 3 -7.94 -32.77 15.19
C SER A 3 -6.93 -31.75 15.71
N LEU A 4 -5.90 -31.42 14.93
CA LEU A 4 -5.02 -30.30 15.25
C LEU A 4 -5.88 -29.06 15.53
N PRO A 5 -5.66 -28.34 16.65
CA PRO A 5 -6.47 -27.19 17.00
C PRO A 5 -6.44 -26.16 15.87
N PHE A 6 -7.60 -25.61 15.54
CA PHE A 6 -7.75 -24.58 14.52
C PHE A 6 -6.93 -23.34 14.95
N ARG A 7 -5.80 -23.07 14.29
CA ARG A 7 -5.00 -21.88 14.59
C ARG A 7 -5.71 -20.63 14.08
N LYS A 8 -5.74 -19.58 14.89
CA LYS A 8 -6.37 -18.30 14.53
C LYS A 8 -5.34 -17.38 13.87
N TYR A 9 -5.68 -16.81 12.72
CA TYR A 9 -4.83 -15.85 12.00
C TYR A 9 -5.22 -14.40 12.35
N PRO A 10 -4.27 -13.52 12.68
CA PRO A 10 -4.54 -12.14 13.09
C PRO A 10 -4.82 -11.21 11.90
N ILE A 11 -5.67 -11.62 10.95
CA ILE A 11 -5.95 -10.83 9.74
C ILE A 11 -6.80 -9.61 10.12
N GLY A 12 -6.23 -8.43 9.95
CA GLY A 12 -6.87 -7.16 10.33
C GLY A 12 -6.87 -6.88 11.83
N LEU A 13 -6.27 -7.76 12.64
CA LEU A 13 -6.11 -7.55 14.08
C LEU A 13 -4.83 -6.74 14.34
N GLN A 14 -4.99 -5.58 14.96
CA GLN A 14 -3.88 -4.67 15.29
C GLN A 14 -3.60 -4.59 16.79
N ASP A 15 -4.44 -5.21 17.63
CA ASP A 15 -4.28 -5.23 19.08
C ASP A 15 -3.43 -6.43 19.52
N PHE A 16 -2.22 -6.16 19.98
CA PHE A 16 -1.29 -7.17 20.50
C PHE A 16 -1.85 -7.90 21.73
N SER A 17 -2.52 -7.18 22.64
CA SER A 17 -3.08 -7.78 23.86
C SER A 17 -4.17 -8.79 23.54
N GLY A 18 -5.14 -8.42 22.71
CA GLY A 18 -6.18 -9.32 22.21
C GLY A 18 -5.58 -10.51 21.45
N LEU A 19 -4.60 -10.26 20.58
CA LEU A 19 -3.91 -11.30 19.82
C LEU A 19 -3.31 -12.38 20.75
N ARG A 20 -2.56 -11.97 21.77
CA ARG A 20 -1.91 -12.88 22.72
C ARG A 20 -2.91 -13.63 23.59
N ARG A 21 -3.91 -12.94 24.15
CA ARG A 21 -4.92 -13.55 25.04
C ARG A 21 -5.82 -14.54 24.32
N ASP A 22 -6.17 -14.26 23.07
CA ASP A 22 -7.09 -15.12 22.30
C ASP A 22 -6.38 -16.27 21.56
N GLY A 23 -5.06 -16.41 21.71
CA GLY A 23 -4.29 -17.50 21.13
C GLY A 23 -4.14 -17.42 19.61
N TYR A 24 -4.04 -16.21 19.06
CA TYR A 24 -3.71 -16.02 17.64
C TYR A 24 -2.24 -16.33 17.37
N ILE A 25 -1.94 -16.74 16.14
CA ILE A 25 -0.54 -16.85 15.69
C ILE A 25 0.10 -15.46 15.77
N TYR A 26 1.26 -15.39 16.41
CA TYR A 26 2.11 -14.20 16.48
C TYR A 26 3.50 -14.55 15.94
N ILE A 27 4.05 -13.67 15.11
CA ILE A 27 5.43 -13.76 14.66
C ILE A 27 6.22 -12.80 15.54
N ASP A 28 7.18 -13.34 16.28
CA ASP A 28 7.87 -12.60 17.31
C ASP A 28 8.82 -11.55 16.73
N LYS A 29 8.47 -10.26 16.91
CA LYS A 29 9.28 -9.10 16.54
C LYS A 29 9.86 -8.38 17.76
N THR A 30 9.78 -8.97 18.94
CA THR A 30 10.04 -8.26 20.20
C THR A 30 11.52 -7.98 20.46
N SER A 31 12.44 -8.67 19.78
CA SER A 31 13.85 -8.30 19.75
C SER A 31 14.08 -6.88 19.23
N TYR A 32 13.34 -6.45 18.20
CA TYR A 32 13.40 -5.07 17.71
C TYR A 32 12.96 -4.06 18.76
N ILE A 33 11.95 -4.39 19.57
CA ILE A 33 11.48 -3.53 20.66
C ILE A 33 12.59 -3.34 21.70
N TYR A 34 13.26 -4.43 22.07
CA TYR A 34 14.40 -4.37 22.97
C TYR A 34 15.48 -3.43 22.44
N PHE A 35 15.91 -3.60 21.19
CA PHE A 35 16.94 -2.74 20.60
C PHE A 35 16.52 -1.27 20.55
N LEU A 36 15.31 -0.97 20.06
CA LEU A 36 14.80 0.40 20.01
C LEU A 36 14.72 1.06 21.39
N ALA A 37 14.24 0.33 22.42
CA ALA A 37 14.10 0.86 23.76
C ALA A 37 15.45 1.18 24.45
N HIS A 38 16.54 0.54 24.02
CA HIS A 38 17.85 0.63 24.68
C HIS A 38 18.91 1.41 23.88
N THR A 39 18.68 1.72 22.60
CA THR A 39 19.70 2.35 21.74
C THR A 39 19.42 3.81 21.46
N GLY A 40 18.16 4.23 21.43
CA GLY A 40 17.77 5.58 21.07
C GLY A 40 16.44 5.98 21.69
N LYS A 41 15.94 7.15 21.28
CA LYS A 41 14.76 7.77 21.91
C LYS A 41 13.67 8.14 20.94
N GLN A 42 13.99 8.49 19.69
CA GLN A 42 13.01 9.02 18.75
C GLN A 42 13.19 8.36 17.40
N TYR A 43 12.20 7.59 16.98
CA TYR A 43 12.27 6.78 15.76
C TYR A 43 11.13 7.11 14.81
N PHE A 44 11.46 7.03 13.53
CA PHE A 44 10.52 7.06 12.43
C PHE A 44 10.65 5.80 11.59
N LEU A 45 9.52 5.16 11.30
CA LEU A 45 9.45 3.99 10.42
C LEU A 45 8.36 4.18 9.37
N SER A 46 8.73 4.21 8.08
CA SER A 46 7.78 4.08 6.97
C SER A 46 7.78 2.65 6.44
N ARG A 47 6.58 2.06 6.33
CA ARG A 47 6.35 0.80 5.60
C ARG A 47 5.01 0.90 4.85
N PRO A 48 4.85 0.17 3.73
CA PRO A 48 3.59 0.17 3.01
C PRO A 48 2.40 -0.26 3.90
N ARG A 49 1.18 -0.01 3.41
CA ARG A 49 -0.03 -0.46 4.11
C ARG A 49 0.01 -1.97 4.33
N ARG A 50 -0.51 -2.42 5.49
CA ARG A 50 -0.69 -3.84 5.85
C ARG A 50 0.59 -4.65 6.09
N PHE A 51 1.68 -3.97 6.42
CA PHE A 51 2.94 -4.60 6.84
C PHE A 51 3.05 -4.88 8.34
N GLY A 52 2.01 -4.57 9.13
CA GLY A 52 1.97 -4.83 10.57
C GLY A 52 2.45 -3.68 11.45
N LYS A 53 2.57 -2.45 10.92
CA LYS A 53 2.98 -1.25 11.67
C LYS A 53 2.16 -1.04 12.94
N SER A 54 0.83 -0.97 12.84
CA SER A 54 -0.08 -0.78 13.98
C SER A 54 0.04 -1.90 15.03
N LEU A 55 0.21 -3.15 14.60
CA LEU A 55 0.44 -4.28 15.52
C LEU A 55 1.79 -4.15 16.24
N PHE A 56 2.83 -3.71 15.53
CA PHE A 56 4.14 -3.43 16.12
C PHE A 56 4.06 -2.29 17.15
N LEU A 57 3.36 -1.19 16.84
CA LEU A 57 3.11 -0.09 17.79
C LEU A 57 2.28 -0.55 19.00
N SER A 58 1.27 -1.39 18.79
CA SER A 58 0.50 -1.99 19.90
C SER A 58 1.38 -2.88 20.79
N THR A 59 2.35 -3.59 20.21
CA THR A 59 3.34 -4.38 20.95
C THR A 59 4.28 -3.46 21.74
N LEU A 60 4.79 -2.39 21.13
CA LEU A 60 5.59 -1.35 21.81
C LEU A 60 4.82 -0.73 22.98
N ARG A 61 3.55 -0.39 22.77
CA ARG A 61 2.67 0.14 23.81
C ARG A 61 2.55 -0.83 24.98
N ALA A 62 2.29 -2.11 24.71
CA ALA A 62 2.18 -3.12 25.77
C ALA A 62 3.49 -3.28 26.57
N TYR A 63 4.65 -3.17 25.91
CA TYR A 63 5.95 -3.19 26.56
C TYR A 63 6.13 -2.00 27.51
N TRP A 64 5.88 -0.77 27.04
CA TRP A 64 6.00 0.44 27.84
C TRP A 64 4.93 0.57 28.94
N GLU A 65 3.76 -0.05 28.77
CA GLU A 65 2.73 -0.16 29.82
C GLU A 65 3.07 -1.25 30.87
N GLY A 66 4.19 -1.95 30.74
CA GLY A 66 4.63 -2.96 31.72
C GLY A 66 3.85 -4.27 31.71
N LYS A 67 3.16 -4.60 30.60
CA LYS A 67 2.29 -5.80 30.49
C LYS A 67 3.08 -7.09 30.25
N LYS A 68 3.96 -7.44 31.20
CA LYS A 68 4.92 -8.57 31.11
C LYS A 68 4.27 -9.90 30.72
N ASP A 69 3.06 -10.18 31.21
CA ASP A 69 2.31 -11.40 30.93
C ASP A 69 2.10 -11.65 29.43
N LEU A 70 1.97 -10.59 28.64
CA LEU A 70 1.76 -10.70 27.19
C LEU A 70 3.01 -11.18 26.44
N PHE A 71 4.20 -11.06 27.05
CA PHE A 71 5.50 -11.33 26.44
C PHE A 71 6.09 -12.70 26.79
N GLU A 72 5.37 -13.53 27.57
CA GLU A 72 5.81 -14.87 27.92
C GLU A 72 6.14 -15.71 26.66
N GLY A 73 7.35 -16.28 26.64
CA GLY A 73 7.87 -17.10 25.54
C GLY A 73 8.38 -16.31 24.33
N LEU A 74 8.39 -14.98 24.37
CA LEU A 74 8.93 -14.13 23.30
C LEU A 74 10.41 -13.78 23.56
N SER A 75 11.12 -13.35 22.53
CA SER A 75 12.54 -13.01 22.57
C SER A 75 12.86 -11.91 23.59
N ILE A 76 12.04 -10.86 23.68
CA ILE A 76 12.26 -9.78 24.64
C ILE A 76 12.24 -10.23 26.10
N GLU A 77 11.43 -11.24 26.45
CA GLU A 77 11.42 -11.78 27.82
C GLU A 77 12.83 -12.26 28.21
N ARG A 78 13.51 -12.95 27.29
CA ARG A 78 14.88 -13.42 27.51
C ARG A 78 15.91 -12.30 27.50
N LEU A 79 15.72 -11.29 26.66
CA LEU A 79 16.64 -10.15 26.56
C LEU A 79 16.56 -9.24 27.79
N GLU A 80 15.39 -9.09 28.39
CA GLU A 80 15.15 -8.28 29.61
C GLU A 80 15.50 -9.01 30.92
N ASN A 81 15.89 -10.29 30.88
CA ASN A 81 16.06 -11.10 32.09
C ASN A 81 17.06 -10.51 33.11
N SER A 82 18.05 -9.74 32.66
CA SER A 82 19.05 -9.10 33.52
C SER A 82 18.73 -7.65 33.87
N ASN A 83 17.63 -7.09 33.37
CA ASN A 83 17.24 -5.70 33.58
C ASN A 83 16.24 -5.60 34.75
N PRO A 84 16.64 -5.06 35.92
CA PRO A 84 15.77 -4.96 37.09
C PRO A 84 14.65 -3.92 36.92
N GLU A 85 14.80 -2.96 36.00
CA GLU A 85 13.81 -1.92 35.68
C GLU A 85 12.89 -2.33 34.51
N ALA A 86 13.08 -3.54 33.96
CA ALA A 86 12.22 -4.06 32.91
C ALA A 86 10.78 -4.15 33.41
N TRP A 87 9.82 -3.91 32.51
CA TRP A 87 8.39 -4.02 32.76
C TRP A 87 7.81 -2.98 33.73
N GLU A 88 8.57 -1.96 34.13
CA GLU A 88 7.99 -0.80 34.80
C GLU A 88 7.06 -0.05 33.85
N ALA A 89 5.92 0.41 34.37
CA ALA A 89 4.92 1.11 33.57
C ALA A 89 5.30 2.58 33.37
N TYR A 90 5.24 3.04 32.12
CA TYR A 90 5.45 4.43 31.71
C TYR A 90 4.11 5.06 31.30
N PRO A 91 3.93 6.38 31.44
CA PRO A 91 2.83 7.11 30.80
C PRO A 91 2.94 6.97 29.28
N VAL A 92 1.94 6.40 28.61
CA VAL A 92 1.95 6.19 27.15
C VAL A 92 0.85 7.01 26.47
N PHE A 93 1.25 7.91 25.58
CA PHE A 93 0.38 8.70 24.72
C PHE A 93 0.35 8.06 23.32
N TYR A 94 -0.78 7.43 22.98
CA TYR A 94 -0.97 6.74 21.70
C TYR A 94 -1.97 7.48 20.80
N ILE A 95 -1.51 7.96 19.64
CA ILE A 95 -2.34 8.64 18.63
C ILE A 95 -2.49 7.72 17.43
N ASP A 96 -3.73 7.44 17.01
CA ASP A 96 -4.04 6.56 15.89
C ASP A 96 -4.98 7.25 14.90
N PHE A 97 -4.43 7.71 13.78
CA PHE A 97 -5.21 8.38 12.73
C PHE A 97 -5.99 7.41 11.84
N ASN A 98 -5.86 6.08 11.99
CA ASN A 98 -6.56 5.11 11.12
C ASN A 98 -8.08 5.14 11.28
N ARG A 99 -8.59 5.54 12.45
CA ARG A 99 -10.01 5.38 12.81
C ARG A 99 -10.89 6.53 12.34
N ASP A 100 -10.30 7.55 11.71
CA ASP A 100 -10.99 8.80 11.40
C ASP A 100 -11.15 9.02 9.89
N ASP A 101 -12.23 9.71 9.50
CA ASP A 101 -12.50 10.17 8.13
C ASP A 101 -12.11 11.66 8.09
N PHE A 102 -11.06 12.02 7.34
CA PHE A 102 -10.57 13.40 7.27
C PHE A 102 -11.21 14.18 6.11
N GLU A 103 -11.99 13.53 5.24
CA GLU A 103 -12.68 14.17 4.13
C GLU A 103 -13.92 14.97 4.59
N LYS A 104 -14.49 14.66 5.76
CA LYS A 104 -15.72 15.28 6.30
C LYS A 104 -15.46 16.08 7.58
N PRO A 105 -16.08 17.26 7.74
CA PRO A 105 -16.13 17.94 9.04
C PRO A 105 -16.75 17.02 10.10
N ARG A 106 -16.11 16.91 11.26
CA ARG A 106 -16.64 16.10 12.36
C ARG A 106 -17.73 16.90 13.07
N ASP A 107 -18.96 16.42 13.02
CA ASP A 107 -20.03 16.94 13.88
C ASP A 107 -19.83 16.36 15.29
N LEU A 108 -19.25 17.17 16.19
CA LEU A 108 -18.91 16.78 17.56
C LEU A 108 -20.14 16.53 18.45
N THR A 109 -21.37 16.62 17.92
CA THR A 109 -22.62 16.49 18.67
C THR A 109 -23.05 15.04 18.95
N LEU A 110 -22.44 14.01 18.35
CA LEU A 110 -22.95 12.62 18.41
C LEU A 110 -22.36 11.71 19.50
N LYS A 111 -21.67 12.22 20.54
CA LYS A 111 -21.22 11.40 21.69
C LYS A 111 -22.07 11.54 22.98
N TYR A 112 -23.21 12.23 22.92
CA TYR A 112 -24.17 12.30 24.05
C TYR A 112 -25.53 11.70 23.69
N SER A 113 -25.58 10.42 23.33
CA SER A 113 -26.80 9.64 23.52
C SER A 113 -26.46 8.15 23.66
N ASN A 114 -26.30 7.71 24.90
CA ASN A 114 -26.72 6.39 25.39
C ASN A 114 -26.29 6.20 26.86
N LYS A 115 -26.89 7.00 27.75
CA LYS A 115 -27.14 6.64 29.14
C LYS A 115 -28.43 7.35 29.57
N ASN A 116 -29.55 6.69 29.37
CA ASN A 116 -30.65 6.63 30.34
C ASN A 116 -31.73 5.69 29.80
N ASP A 117 -31.72 4.49 30.33
CA ASP A 117 -32.88 3.60 30.31
C ASP A 117 -34.02 4.22 31.12
N SER A 118 -35.23 3.83 30.71
CA SER A 118 -36.46 3.70 31.51
C SER A 118 -37.18 4.97 31.97
N ILE A 119 -38.20 5.40 31.20
CA ILE A 119 -39.59 5.58 31.68
C ILE A 119 -40.57 5.26 30.53
N LYS A 120 -41.46 4.28 30.74
CA LYS A 120 -42.63 3.99 29.88
C LYS A 120 -43.82 4.86 30.32
N GLY A 121 -44.59 5.39 29.37
CA GLY A 121 -45.94 5.92 29.60
C GLY A 121 -46.59 6.49 28.32
N PRO A 122 -47.88 6.23 28.01
CA PRO A 122 -48.44 6.29 26.64
C PRO A 122 -49.38 7.49 26.36
N GLY A 123 -49.66 7.77 25.08
CA GLY A 123 -50.80 8.59 24.59
C GLY A 123 -50.47 9.41 23.34
N THR A 124 -51.04 9.11 22.15
CA THR A 124 -52.19 9.81 21.51
C THR A 124 -51.96 11.32 21.31
N THR A 125 -52.11 11.99 20.15
CA THR A 125 -52.86 11.78 18.91
C THR A 125 -52.50 12.92 17.92
N LYS A 126 -52.77 12.67 16.63
CA LYS A 126 -52.81 13.58 15.46
C LYS A 126 -53.10 15.07 15.72
N ASN A 127 -52.47 15.96 14.95
CA ASN A 127 -53.21 16.78 13.98
C ASN A 127 -52.33 17.51 12.95
N GLN A 128 -52.83 17.49 11.71
CA GLN A 128 -52.38 18.27 10.55
C GLN A 128 -52.97 19.69 10.61
N GLY A 129 -52.30 20.65 9.98
CA GLY A 129 -52.85 21.97 9.70
C GLY A 129 -51.79 22.94 9.15
N THR A 130 -51.53 22.87 7.85
CA THR A 130 -50.88 23.95 7.08
C THR A 130 -51.81 25.16 6.99
N PRO A 131 -51.26 26.37 6.88
CA PRO A 131 -51.53 27.10 5.65
C PRO A 131 -50.31 27.79 5.03
N SER A 132 -50.45 27.93 3.72
CA SER A 132 -49.64 28.58 2.70
C SER A 132 -49.23 30.03 2.98
N CYS A 133 -47.99 30.40 2.59
CA CYS A 133 -47.69 31.71 2.00
C CYS A 133 -46.37 31.66 1.19
N SER A 134 -46.31 32.49 0.14
CA SER A 134 -45.39 32.49 -1.00
C SER A 134 -43.93 32.90 -0.70
N PRO A 135 -42.96 32.50 -1.56
CA PRO A 135 -41.53 32.64 -1.28
C PRO A 135 -40.94 33.94 -1.84
N GLU A 136 -40.97 35.04 -1.07
CA GLU A 136 -40.31 36.27 -1.56
C GLU A 136 -39.81 37.26 -0.47
N GLY A 137 -39.51 36.79 0.75
CA GLY A 137 -39.13 37.74 1.82
C GLY A 137 -38.32 37.21 2.99
N ILE A 138 -37.37 36.28 2.77
CA ILE A 138 -36.45 35.81 3.84
C ILE A 138 -34.97 35.81 3.39
N LEU A 139 -34.63 36.47 2.28
CA LEU A 139 -33.24 36.59 1.83
C LEU A 139 -32.58 37.88 2.32
N GLU A 140 -32.50 38.14 3.64
CA GLU A 140 -31.62 39.22 4.14
C GLU A 140 -31.28 39.22 5.64
N ALA A 141 -31.45 38.10 6.36
CA ALA A 141 -31.11 38.04 7.80
C ALA A 141 -30.33 36.77 8.22
N ALA A 142 -29.63 36.12 7.29
CA ALA A 142 -28.82 34.92 7.57
C ALA A 142 -27.32 35.09 7.27
N THR A 143 -26.81 36.32 7.18
CA THR A 143 -25.37 36.62 7.07
C THR A 143 -24.86 37.22 8.38
N LYS A 144 -24.59 36.35 9.37
CA LYS A 144 -23.60 36.53 10.47
C LYS A 144 -23.74 35.37 11.45
N ASN A 145 -23.07 34.27 11.10
CA ASN A 145 -22.43 33.29 11.99
C ASN A 145 -22.01 32.12 11.08
N GLN A 146 -21.02 32.37 10.22
CA GLN A 146 -20.21 31.29 9.68
C GLN A 146 -19.29 30.83 10.81
N GLU A 147 -19.78 29.91 11.65
CA GLU A 147 -18.87 29.02 12.36
C GLU A 147 -18.13 28.23 11.27
N THR A 148 -16.85 28.55 11.07
CA THR A 148 -15.95 27.75 10.23
C THR A 148 -16.03 26.30 10.72
N PRO A 149 -16.35 25.33 9.85
CA PRO A 149 -16.41 23.93 10.28
C PRO A 149 -15.05 23.57 10.89
N ILE A 150 -15.07 23.15 12.16
CA ILE A 150 -13.88 22.68 12.86
C ILE A 150 -13.26 21.59 12.00
N CYS A 151 -12.03 21.84 11.55
CA CYS A 151 -11.34 20.97 10.60
C CYS A 151 -11.12 19.58 11.24
N SER A 152 -11.23 18.52 10.45
CA SER A 152 -11.28 17.13 10.92
C SER A 152 -10.06 16.73 11.77
N LEU A 153 -8.87 17.29 11.49
CA LEU A 153 -7.62 16.97 12.18
C LEU A 153 -7.56 17.54 13.60
N GLU A 154 -7.86 18.82 13.79
CA GLU A 154 -7.87 19.46 15.11
C GLU A 154 -8.87 18.77 16.03
N GLY A 155 -10.07 18.45 15.54
CA GLY A 155 -11.08 17.75 16.33
C GLY A 155 -10.61 16.36 16.81
N ILE A 156 -9.78 15.66 16.04
CA ILE A 156 -9.18 14.37 16.45
C ILE A 156 -8.11 14.57 17.52
N LEU A 157 -7.22 15.54 17.31
CA LEU A 157 -6.20 15.90 18.30
C LEU A 157 -6.85 16.39 19.60
N GLU A 158 -7.93 17.17 19.52
CA GLU A 158 -8.70 17.60 20.68
C GLU A 158 -9.30 16.43 21.43
N ALA A 159 -9.91 15.45 20.74
CA ALA A 159 -10.48 14.27 21.37
C ALA A 159 -9.44 13.46 22.14
N HIS A 160 -8.24 13.25 21.55
CA HIS A 160 -7.13 12.60 22.25
C HIS A 160 -6.67 13.38 23.48
N LEU A 161 -6.51 14.70 23.35
CA LEU A 161 -6.11 15.56 24.46
C LEU A 161 -7.14 15.52 25.60
N GLU A 162 -8.44 15.55 25.28
CA GLU A 162 -9.51 15.49 26.28
C GLU A 162 -9.49 14.19 27.07
N GLU A 163 -9.29 13.04 26.40
CA GLU A 163 -9.19 11.74 27.06
C GLU A 163 -8.03 11.69 28.06
N TRP A 164 -6.85 12.18 27.66
CA TRP A 164 -5.69 12.22 28.55
C TRP A 164 -5.78 13.28 29.64
N GLU A 165 -6.41 14.42 29.35
CA GLU A 165 -6.68 15.46 30.34
C GLU A 165 -7.58 14.96 31.46
N GLU A 166 -8.57 14.12 31.12
CA GLU A 166 -9.40 13.43 32.09
C GLU A 166 -8.59 12.39 32.89
N GLU A 167 -7.77 11.57 32.21
CA GLU A 167 -6.93 10.54 32.84
C GLU A 167 -5.94 11.12 33.88
N TYR A 168 -5.23 12.19 33.53
CA TYR A 168 -4.19 12.80 34.38
C TYR A 168 -4.69 13.97 35.22
N GLY A 169 -5.98 14.32 35.13
CA GLY A 169 -6.58 15.41 35.92
C GLY A 169 -6.12 16.82 35.53
N CYS A 170 -5.69 17.03 34.28
CA CYS A 170 -5.29 18.33 33.74
C CYS A 170 -6.51 19.09 33.20
N ARG A 171 -7.09 20.05 33.94
CA ARG A 171 -8.23 20.83 33.42
C ARG A 171 -7.82 22.00 32.51
N LYS A 172 -8.58 22.14 31.41
CA LYS A 172 -8.54 23.19 30.37
C LYS A 172 -8.33 24.60 30.93
N LYS A 173 -7.41 25.33 30.29
CA LYS A 173 -7.56 26.77 30.03
C LYS A 173 -7.45 26.97 28.52
N GLU A 174 -8.11 27.99 28.00
CA GLU A 174 -8.06 28.46 26.60
C GLU A 174 -6.62 28.49 26.07
N ALA A 175 -6.16 27.37 25.52
CA ALA A 175 -4.77 27.15 25.13
C ALA A 175 -4.73 26.33 23.86
N SER A 176 -3.71 26.57 23.03
CA SER A 176 -3.52 25.83 21.78
C SER A 176 -3.29 24.34 22.05
N LEU A 177 -3.55 23.49 21.05
CA LEU A 177 -3.33 22.03 21.12
C LEU A 177 -1.91 21.69 21.59
N ALA A 178 -0.92 22.44 21.12
CA ALA A 178 0.48 22.28 21.50
C ALA A 178 0.70 22.53 23.01
N VAL A 179 0.16 23.62 23.56
CA VAL A 179 0.31 23.95 24.99
C VAL A 179 -0.42 22.93 25.87
N ARG A 180 -1.60 22.47 25.43
CA ARG A 180 -2.33 21.40 26.12
C ARG A 180 -1.50 20.12 26.17
N PHE A 181 -0.92 19.70 25.05
CA PHE A 181 -0.08 18.50 25.01
C PHE A 181 1.19 18.64 25.86
N GLN A 182 1.83 19.81 25.86
CA GLN A 182 2.97 20.10 26.72
C GLN A 182 2.64 19.97 28.21
N ASN A 183 1.50 20.52 28.64
CA ASN A 183 1.04 20.42 30.03
C ASN A 183 0.74 18.97 30.43
N LEU A 184 0.15 18.18 29.51
CA LEU A 184 -0.06 16.76 29.72
C LEU A 184 1.25 16.00 29.92
N LEU A 185 2.22 16.18 29.00
CA LEU A 185 3.51 15.50 29.10
C LEU A 185 4.22 15.79 30.43
N LYS A 186 4.20 17.06 30.86
CA LYS A 186 4.75 17.46 32.16
C LYS A 186 3.99 16.82 33.32
N THR A 187 2.66 16.95 33.32
CA THR A 187 1.84 16.51 34.46
C THR A 187 1.88 14.99 34.61
N ALA A 188 1.74 14.24 33.51
CA ALA A 188 1.87 12.79 33.52
C ALA A 188 3.26 12.36 34.03
N ALA A 189 4.32 13.03 33.60
CA ALA A 189 5.67 12.68 34.06
C ALA A 189 5.90 12.97 35.54
N GLU A 190 5.42 14.12 36.03
CA GLU A 190 5.56 14.52 37.44
C GLU A 190 4.68 13.67 38.37
N THR A 191 3.47 13.32 37.94
CA THR A 191 2.52 12.51 38.75
C THR A 191 2.92 11.04 38.83
N GLN A 192 3.45 10.47 37.74
CA GLN A 192 3.84 9.06 37.69
C GLN A 192 5.32 8.83 38.03
N GLY A 193 6.12 9.89 38.17
CA GLY A 193 7.56 9.81 38.45
C GLY A 193 8.38 9.18 37.31
N LYS A 194 7.80 9.07 36.11
CA LYS A 194 8.40 8.44 34.92
C LYS A 194 8.22 9.36 33.72
N ARG A 195 9.22 9.40 32.84
CA ARG A 195 9.11 10.15 31.57
C ARG A 195 8.06 9.51 30.66
N CYS A 196 7.51 10.26 29.72
CA CYS A 196 6.41 9.86 28.85
C CYS A 196 6.88 9.17 27.58
N VAL A 197 6.09 8.23 27.10
CA VAL A 197 6.24 7.56 25.80
C VAL A 197 5.19 8.10 24.84
N VAL A 198 5.58 8.46 23.63
CA VAL A 198 4.66 8.97 22.59
C VAL A 198 4.71 8.08 21.36
N LEU A 199 3.58 7.53 20.98
CA LEU A 199 3.44 6.63 19.84
C LEU A 199 2.42 7.22 18.86
N VAL A 200 2.80 7.35 17.59
CA VAL A 200 1.96 7.95 16.55
C VAL A 200 1.83 6.99 15.38
N ASP A 201 0.62 6.50 15.13
CA ASP A 201 0.30 5.58 14.03
C ASP A 201 -0.37 6.29 12.85
N GLU A 202 0.08 5.96 11.65
CA GLU A 202 -0.41 6.47 10.35
C GLU A 202 -0.53 8.00 10.31
N TYR A 203 0.53 8.67 10.79
CA TYR A 203 0.64 10.14 10.88
C TYR A 203 0.36 10.86 9.55
N ASP A 204 0.64 10.20 8.42
CA ASP A 204 0.53 10.73 7.07
C ASP A 204 -0.87 10.55 6.47
N LYS A 205 -1.76 9.77 7.08
CA LYS A 205 -3.12 9.56 6.55
C LYS A 205 -3.89 10.86 6.31
N PRO A 206 -3.90 11.87 7.21
CA PRO A 206 -4.62 13.11 6.95
C PRO A 206 -4.04 13.90 5.77
N LEU A 207 -2.71 13.85 5.61
CA LEU A 207 -2.01 14.49 4.49
C LEU A 207 -2.31 13.75 3.17
N LEU A 208 -2.37 12.42 3.20
CA LEU A 208 -2.75 11.58 2.07
C LEU A 208 -4.18 11.86 1.59
N GLU A 209 -5.13 12.05 2.51
CA GLU A 209 -6.53 12.38 2.20
C GLU A 209 -6.71 13.84 1.74
N ALA A 210 -5.76 14.72 2.07
CA ALA A 210 -5.72 16.10 1.57
C ALA A 210 -5.05 16.24 0.18
N LEU A 211 -4.53 15.16 -0.41
CA LEU A 211 -3.82 15.24 -1.69
C LEU A 211 -4.70 15.79 -2.81
N GLY A 212 -4.21 16.86 -3.45
CA GLY A 212 -4.93 17.60 -4.49
C GLY A 212 -5.76 18.78 -3.97
N ASP A 213 -5.86 18.96 -2.65
CA ASP A 213 -6.43 20.14 -1.98
C ASP A 213 -5.33 20.88 -1.22
N LYS A 214 -4.64 21.78 -1.92
CA LYS A 214 -3.45 22.47 -1.40
C LYS A 214 -3.73 23.29 -0.14
N GLU A 215 -4.91 23.90 -0.03
CA GLU A 215 -5.29 24.68 1.14
C GLU A 215 -5.42 23.78 2.38
N ARG A 216 -6.09 22.64 2.23
CA ARG A 216 -6.22 21.65 3.31
C ARG A 216 -4.88 21.02 3.68
N GLU A 217 -4.06 20.69 2.69
CA GLU A 217 -2.73 20.13 2.92
C GLU A 217 -1.82 21.10 3.70
N ASP A 218 -1.75 22.37 3.27
CA ASP A 218 -0.96 23.41 3.95
C ASP A 218 -1.47 23.68 5.37
N HIS A 219 -2.79 23.65 5.55
CA HIS A 219 -3.42 23.76 6.86
C HIS A 219 -3.06 22.58 7.79
N TYR A 220 -3.17 21.32 7.35
CA TYR A 220 -2.77 20.16 8.15
C TYR A 220 -1.29 20.16 8.49
N LYS A 221 -0.41 20.57 7.55
CA LYS A 221 1.02 20.77 7.83
C LYS A 221 1.23 21.78 8.96
N ALA A 222 0.50 22.90 8.95
CA ALA A 222 0.59 23.93 9.99
C ALA A 222 0.11 23.42 11.37
N VAL A 223 -1.03 22.72 11.41
CA VAL A 223 -1.59 22.13 12.63
C VAL A 223 -0.61 21.14 13.25
N TYR A 224 -0.09 20.20 12.46
CA TYR A 224 0.89 19.23 12.92
C TYR A 224 2.20 19.86 13.37
N LYS A 225 2.73 20.84 12.63
CA LYS A 225 3.94 21.57 13.06
C LYS A 225 3.72 22.25 14.41
N GLY A 226 2.56 22.87 14.61
CA GLY A 226 2.16 23.44 15.90
C GLY A 226 2.12 22.37 17.00
N PHE A 227 1.35 21.30 16.80
CA PHE A 227 1.13 20.25 17.79
C PHE A 227 2.42 19.52 18.19
N PHE A 228 3.18 19.01 17.22
CA PHE A 228 4.38 18.21 17.47
C PHE A 228 5.61 19.03 17.90
N SER A 229 5.57 20.37 17.80
CA SER A 229 6.58 21.24 18.44
C SER A 229 6.67 21.05 19.97
N ALA A 230 5.60 20.52 20.59
CA ALA A 230 5.59 20.11 21.98
C ALA A 230 6.68 19.07 22.30
N LEU A 231 6.91 18.11 21.40
CA LEU A 231 7.87 17.03 21.61
C LEU A 231 9.31 17.56 21.72
N LYS A 232 9.64 18.59 20.93
CA LYS A 232 10.94 19.29 21.02
C LYS A 232 11.08 20.06 22.33
N SER A 233 10.08 20.88 22.64
CA SER A 233 10.15 21.82 23.76
C SER A 233 10.13 21.12 25.12
N TYR A 234 9.63 19.88 25.17
CA TYR A 234 9.46 19.09 26.40
C TYR A 234 10.27 17.78 26.38
N GLU A 235 11.37 17.72 25.62
CA GLU A 235 12.23 16.54 25.48
C GLU A 235 12.66 15.92 26.83
N LYS A 236 12.88 16.74 27.86
CA LYS A 236 13.24 16.26 29.21
C LYS A 236 12.18 15.37 29.86
N TYR A 237 10.92 15.48 29.44
CA TYR A 237 9.82 14.64 29.90
C TYR A 237 9.57 13.44 28.98
N LEU A 238 10.35 13.26 27.91
CA LEU A 238 10.19 12.14 26.99
C LEU A 238 11.17 11.01 27.29
N GLN A 239 10.64 9.80 27.37
CA GLN A 239 11.40 8.56 27.42
C GLN A 239 11.65 8.05 26.01
N PHE A 240 10.59 7.98 25.20
CA PHE A 240 10.60 7.33 23.90
C PHE A 240 9.53 7.93 22.97
N VAL A 241 9.83 8.06 21.69
CA VAL A 241 8.92 8.53 20.65
C VAL A 241 9.03 7.59 19.46
N PHE A 242 7.91 7.11 18.94
CA PHE A 242 7.86 6.32 17.72
C PHE A 242 6.75 6.80 16.80
N ILE A 243 7.11 7.16 15.58
CA ILE A 243 6.18 7.66 14.56
C ILE A 243 6.23 6.72 13.36
N THR A 244 5.05 6.34 12.86
CA THR A 244 4.98 5.46 11.70
C THR A 244 3.91 5.89 10.71
N GLY A 245 4.09 5.50 9.46
CA GLY A 245 3.19 5.82 8.35
C GLY A 245 3.57 5.07 7.08
N VAL A 246 2.89 5.39 5.98
CA VAL A 246 3.22 4.83 4.65
C VAL A 246 4.34 5.62 3.98
N THR A 247 4.26 6.94 4.11
CA THR A 247 5.06 7.89 3.37
C THR A 247 5.94 8.74 4.29
N LYS A 248 6.87 9.45 3.68
CA LYS A 248 7.73 10.44 4.34
C LYS A 248 7.26 11.89 4.10
N PHE A 249 6.01 12.08 3.63
CA PHE A 249 5.40 13.33 3.14
C PHE A 249 5.75 14.60 3.94
N SER A 250 6.03 14.47 5.23
CA SER A 250 6.13 15.60 6.14
C SER A 250 7.30 15.56 7.12
N LYS A 251 8.19 14.57 7.05
CA LYS A 251 9.32 14.51 7.99
C LYS A 251 10.20 15.78 7.92
N ILE A 252 10.36 16.36 6.73
CA ILE A 252 11.23 17.53 6.49
C ILE A 252 10.52 18.88 6.77
N SER A 253 9.19 18.94 6.95
CA SER A 253 8.47 20.20 7.20
C SER A 253 7.75 20.25 8.55
N ILE A 254 7.26 19.11 9.04
CA ILE A 254 6.51 18.97 10.28
C ILE A 254 7.43 18.59 11.44
N PHE A 255 8.39 17.70 11.17
CA PHE A 255 9.35 17.22 12.15
C PHE A 255 10.76 17.78 11.94
N SER A 256 10.95 18.77 11.04
CA SER A 256 12.25 19.42 10.85
C SER A 256 12.82 20.01 12.12
N ASP A 257 11.94 20.35 13.06
CA ASP A 257 12.30 20.87 14.36
C ASP A 257 12.76 19.78 15.35
N LEU A 258 12.42 18.50 15.11
CA LEU A 258 12.89 17.35 15.88
C LEU A 258 14.28 16.91 15.40
N ASN A 259 15.31 17.56 15.95
CA ASN A 259 16.71 17.31 15.60
C ASN A 259 17.22 15.87 15.88
N GLN A 260 16.41 14.99 16.48
CA GLN A 260 16.81 13.64 16.94
C GLN A 260 15.94 12.52 16.36
N LEU A 261 15.03 12.79 15.41
CA LEU A 261 14.14 11.76 14.86
C LEU A 261 14.90 10.86 13.87
N GLU A 262 15.36 9.71 14.34
CA GLU A 262 16.10 8.72 13.54
C GLU A 262 15.18 8.05 12.51
N ASP A 263 15.58 8.01 11.24
CA ASP A 263 14.85 7.26 10.20
C ASP A 263 15.40 5.84 10.09
N ILE A 264 14.68 4.86 10.61
CA ILE A 264 15.08 3.45 10.52
C ILE A 264 14.48 2.74 9.30
N SER A 265 13.86 3.49 8.38
CA SER A 265 13.13 2.89 7.27
C SER A 265 14.03 2.19 6.25
N PHE A 266 15.25 2.71 6.04
CA PHE A 266 16.25 2.16 5.12
C PHE A 266 17.35 1.36 5.81
N ASP A 267 17.30 1.28 7.15
CA ASP A 267 18.31 0.58 7.93
C ASP A 267 18.16 -0.94 7.78
N GLU A 268 19.28 -1.61 7.51
CA GLU A 268 19.36 -3.04 7.31
C GLU A 268 19.02 -3.82 8.58
N ASP A 269 19.40 -3.31 9.75
CA ASP A 269 19.12 -3.95 11.02
C ASP A 269 17.61 -4.02 11.29
N TYR A 270 16.82 -3.08 10.75
CA TYR A 270 15.36 -3.01 10.90
C TYR A 270 14.60 -3.45 9.64
N ALA A 271 15.27 -4.05 8.65
CA ALA A 271 14.61 -4.48 7.40
C ALA A 271 13.45 -5.45 7.64
N GLY A 272 13.61 -6.36 8.62
CA GLY A 272 12.62 -7.36 9.02
C GLY A 272 11.62 -6.92 10.10
N ILE A 273 11.66 -5.67 10.58
CA ILE A 273 10.83 -5.20 11.71
C ILE A 273 9.32 -5.33 11.45
N CYS A 274 8.92 -5.20 10.19
CA CYS A 274 7.56 -5.32 9.69
C CYS A 274 7.60 -6.16 8.40
N GLY A 275 6.63 -7.04 8.22
CA GLY A 275 6.73 -8.13 7.24
C GLY A 275 7.11 -9.46 7.89
N ILE A 276 7.11 -10.52 7.09
CA ILE A 276 7.48 -11.87 7.52
C ILE A 276 8.70 -12.29 6.71
N THR A 277 9.81 -12.63 7.33
CA THR A 277 10.98 -13.14 6.61
C THR A 277 10.77 -14.59 6.17
N GLN A 278 11.59 -15.09 5.23
CA GLN A 278 11.56 -16.50 4.83
C GLN A 278 11.75 -17.45 6.03
N GLU A 279 12.66 -17.12 6.95
CA GLU A 279 12.95 -17.92 8.14
C GLU A 279 11.74 -17.98 9.08
N GLU A 280 11.15 -16.83 9.39
CA GLU A 280 9.94 -16.75 10.23
C GLU A 280 8.76 -17.47 9.58
N MET A 281 8.64 -17.39 8.25
CA MET A 281 7.59 -18.06 7.50
C MET A 281 7.70 -19.58 7.64
N LEU A 282 8.89 -20.13 7.42
CA LEU A 282 9.17 -21.56 7.55
C LEU A 282 9.01 -22.04 9.01
N GLY A 283 9.55 -21.29 9.97
CA GLY A 283 9.50 -21.64 11.39
C GLY A 283 8.09 -21.61 11.99
N THR A 284 7.21 -20.74 11.48
CA THR A 284 5.87 -20.52 12.06
C THR A 284 4.76 -21.27 11.32
N PHE A 285 4.88 -21.42 9.98
CA PHE A 285 3.79 -21.84 9.10
C PHE A 285 4.01 -23.17 8.37
N ALA A 286 4.97 -24.00 8.80
CA ALA A 286 5.24 -25.30 8.15
C ALA A 286 3.98 -26.16 7.95
N SER A 287 3.08 -26.24 8.95
CA SER A 287 1.83 -27.01 8.83
C SER A 287 0.83 -26.39 7.85
N GLU A 288 0.82 -25.06 7.77
CA GLU A 288 -0.07 -24.28 6.89
C GLU A 288 0.37 -24.38 5.43
N ILE A 289 1.69 -24.38 5.18
CA ILE A 289 2.28 -24.63 3.86
C ILE A 289 1.87 -26.03 3.38
N HIS A 290 2.06 -27.05 4.22
CA HIS A 290 1.69 -28.43 3.87
C HIS A 290 0.20 -28.58 3.53
N LYS A 291 -0.70 -28.05 4.40
CA LYS A 291 -2.15 -28.08 4.16
C LYS A 291 -2.57 -27.30 2.91
N MET A 292 -1.86 -26.23 2.58
CA MET A 292 -2.13 -25.44 1.38
C MET A 292 -1.63 -26.19 0.13
N ALA A 293 -0.47 -26.84 0.20
CA ALA A 293 0.07 -27.69 -0.86
C ALA A 293 -0.87 -28.86 -1.19
N GLU A 294 -1.33 -29.59 -0.17
CA GLU A 294 -2.36 -30.64 -0.31
C GLU A 294 -3.63 -30.11 -0.98
N GLY A 295 -4.13 -28.96 -0.52
CA GLY A 295 -5.36 -28.36 -1.06
C GLY A 295 -5.23 -27.82 -2.49
N LEU A 296 -4.01 -27.56 -2.95
CA LEU A 296 -3.72 -27.10 -4.31
C LEU A 296 -3.16 -28.21 -5.21
N GLU A 297 -3.12 -29.45 -4.73
CA GLU A 297 -2.62 -30.62 -5.46
C GLU A 297 -1.18 -30.43 -5.99
N MET A 298 -0.30 -29.89 -5.15
CA MET A 298 1.13 -29.68 -5.47
C MET A 298 2.02 -30.10 -4.32
N THR A 299 3.33 -30.18 -4.57
CA THR A 299 4.32 -30.44 -3.52
C THR A 299 4.52 -29.22 -2.61
N ASP A 300 5.02 -29.45 -1.40
CA ASP A 300 5.35 -28.37 -0.45
C ASP A 300 6.36 -27.38 -1.05
N ASP A 301 7.36 -27.88 -1.81
CA ASP A 301 8.37 -27.05 -2.49
C ASP A 301 7.75 -26.16 -3.59
N GLU A 302 6.83 -26.70 -4.39
CA GLU A 302 6.09 -25.93 -5.40
C GLU A 302 5.20 -24.87 -4.74
N CYS A 303 4.55 -25.22 -3.62
CA CYS A 303 3.74 -24.30 -2.84
C CYS A 303 4.61 -23.15 -2.30
N LEU A 304 5.77 -23.47 -1.71
CA LEU A 304 6.72 -22.50 -1.18
C LEU A 304 7.21 -21.55 -2.28
N LYS A 305 7.58 -22.09 -3.45
CA LYS A 305 8.00 -21.30 -4.61
C LYS A 305 6.90 -20.34 -5.04
N LYS A 306 5.65 -20.81 -5.18
CA LYS A 306 4.52 -19.95 -5.54
C LYS A 306 4.23 -18.89 -4.48
N LEU A 307 4.27 -19.23 -3.20
CA LEU A 307 4.11 -18.25 -2.11
C LEU A 307 5.18 -17.16 -2.18
N LYS A 308 6.43 -17.54 -2.47
CA LYS A 308 7.54 -16.60 -2.63
C LYS A 308 7.32 -15.68 -3.84
N GLU A 309 7.06 -16.25 -5.01
CA GLU A 309 6.79 -15.50 -6.25
C GLU A 309 5.58 -14.55 -6.11
N THR A 310 4.57 -14.94 -5.32
CA THR A 310 3.33 -14.19 -5.18
C THR A 310 3.41 -13.11 -4.09
N TYR A 311 4.10 -13.35 -2.97
CA TYR A 311 3.97 -12.52 -1.76
C TYR A 311 5.27 -11.99 -1.15
N ASP A 312 6.44 -12.52 -1.51
CA ASP A 312 7.77 -12.06 -1.04
C ASP A 312 8.30 -10.90 -1.91
N GLY A 313 9.54 -10.49 -1.70
CA GLY A 313 10.27 -9.60 -2.62
C GLY A 313 10.23 -8.12 -2.25
N TYR A 314 9.67 -7.80 -1.08
CA TYR A 314 9.83 -6.48 -0.49
C TYR A 314 11.16 -6.38 0.24
N ARG A 315 12.06 -5.54 -0.25
CA ARG A 315 13.29 -5.09 0.41
C ARG A 315 13.20 -3.62 0.73
N PHE A 316 13.59 -3.28 1.96
CA PHE A 316 13.55 -1.92 2.49
C PHE A 316 14.93 -1.29 2.69
N SER A 317 16.00 -2.06 2.53
CA SER A 317 17.39 -1.63 2.64
C SER A 317 18.23 -2.20 1.50
N SER A 318 19.52 -1.84 1.45
CA SER A 318 20.53 -2.45 0.55
C SER A 318 20.94 -3.88 0.95
N GLY A 319 20.45 -4.35 2.11
CA GLY A 319 20.69 -5.70 2.61
C GLY A 319 19.93 -6.78 1.84
N PRO A 320 20.26 -8.06 2.07
CA PRO A 320 19.63 -9.18 1.38
C PRO A 320 18.21 -9.50 1.92
N THR A 321 17.85 -8.96 3.08
CA THR A 321 16.60 -9.25 3.77
C THR A 321 15.39 -8.82 2.94
N SER A 322 14.64 -9.81 2.46
CA SER A 322 13.31 -9.64 1.90
C SER A 322 12.24 -10.14 2.87
N VAL A 323 11.06 -9.54 2.76
CA VAL A 323 9.90 -9.93 3.55
C VAL A 323 8.67 -10.17 2.67
N TYR A 324 7.86 -11.10 3.13
CA TYR A 324 6.50 -11.34 2.66
C TYR A 324 5.56 -10.29 3.22
N ASN A 325 4.56 -9.89 2.41
CA ASN A 325 3.43 -9.11 2.93
C ASN A 325 2.60 -9.97 3.92
N PRO A 326 2.49 -9.57 5.21
CA PRO A 326 1.79 -10.37 6.21
C PRO A 326 0.31 -10.57 5.90
N HIS A 327 -0.37 -9.52 5.44
CA HIS A 327 -1.80 -9.60 5.15
C HIS A 327 -2.09 -10.59 4.03
N SER A 328 -1.33 -10.54 2.93
CA SER A 328 -1.51 -11.46 1.81
C SER A 328 -1.18 -12.89 2.18
N LEU A 329 -0.04 -13.11 2.85
CA LEU A 329 0.40 -14.45 3.25
C LEU A 329 -0.60 -15.11 4.21
N LEU A 330 -1.07 -14.38 5.23
CA LEU A 330 -2.05 -14.91 6.20
C LEU A 330 -3.41 -15.20 5.55
N ASN A 331 -3.86 -14.36 4.60
CA ASN A 331 -5.08 -14.64 3.83
C ASN A 331 -4.92 -15.87 2.94
N ALA A 332 -3.76 -16.04 2.32
CA ALA A 332 -3.46 -17.20 1.49
C ALA A 332 -3.53 -18.50 2.30
N PHE A 333 -2.92 -18.53 3.48
CA PHE A 333 -3.01 -19.69 4.39
C PHE A 333 -4.43 -19.92 4.91
N LYS A 334 -5.15 -18.87 5.31
CA LYS A 334 -6.53 -18.98 5.81
C LYS A 334 -7.48 -19.52 4.74
N LYS A 335 -7.37 -19.02 3.50
CA LYS A 335 -8.24 -19.40 2.37
C LYS A 335 -7.71 -20.62 1.61
N ARG A 336 -6.47 -21.06 1.89
CA ARG A 336 -5.73 -22.11 1.17
C ARG A 336 -5.70 -21.87 -0.34
N LYS A 337 -5.50 -20.61 -0.73
CA LYS A 337 -5.60 -20.17 -2.12
C LYS A 337 -4.63 -19.02 -2.37
N LEU A 338 -4.02 -18.99 -3.55
CA LEU A 338 -3.30 -17.82 -4.05
C LEU A 338 -4.30 -16.80 -4.62
N GLY A 339 -4.08 -15.53 -4.32
CA GLY A 339 -4.93 -14.42 -4.73
C GLY A 339 -4.34 -13.06 -4.38
N PHE A 340 -4.99 -12.00 -4.84
CA PHE A 340 -4.53 -10.60 -4.74
C PHE A 340 -5.13 -9.89 -3.51
N TYR A 341 -4.79 -10.38 -2.32
CA TYR A 341 -5.32 -9.92 -1.04
C TYR A 341 -4.83 -8.54 -0.60
N TRP A 342 -3.64 -8.11 -1.00
CA TRP A 342 -3.16 -6.76 -0.72
C TRP A 342 -3.96 -5.74 -1.54
N PHE A 343 -4.22 -6.05 -2.81
CA PHE A 343 -4.85 -5.16 -3.77
C PHE A 343 -6.37 -4.97 -3.58
N GLU A 344 -7.08 -5.95 -3.02
CA GLU A 344 -8.54 -5.91 -2.75
C GLU A 344 -9.03 -4.70 -1.92
N THR A 345 -8.14 -3.82 -1.46
CA THR A 345 -8.38 -2.91 -0.32
C THR A 345 -8.11 -1.45 -0.57
N GLY A 346 -7.94 -1.09 -1.83
CA GLY A 346 -7.98 0.28 -2.31
C GLY A 346 -7.20 0.44 -3.60
N THR A 347 -7.88 0.89 -4.66
CA THR A 347 -7.22 1.25 -5.92
C THR A 347 -6.39 2.51 -5.72
N PRO A 348 -5.13 2.57 -6.19
CA PRO A 348 -4.28 3.75 -6.04
C PRO A 348 -4.64 4.83 -7.08
N THR A 349 -5.89 5.29 -7.09
CA THR A 349 -6.44 6.17 -8.14
C THR A 349 -5.61 7.44 -8.37
N PHE A 350 -5.10 8.05 -7.28
CA PHE A 350 -4.21 9.21 -7.38
C PHE A 350 -2.92 8.89 -8.15
N LEU A 351 -2.27 7.78 -7.81
CA LEU A 351 -1.02 7.38 -8.44
C LEU A 351 -1.22 7.01 -9.91
N VAL A 352 -2.30 6.29 -10.22
CA VAL A 352 -2.68 5.95 -11.60
C VAL A 352 -2.89 7.23 -12.42
N ARG A 353 -3.62 8.20 -11.89
CA ARG A 353 -3.80 9.50 -12.53
C ARG A 353 -2.48 10.24 -12.74
N LYS A 354 -1.59 10.26 -11.73
CA LYS A 354 -0.26 10.89 -11.80
C LYS A 354 0.60 10.25 -12.91
N LEU A 355 0.64 8.91 -13.00
CA LEU A 355 1.40 8.22 -14.04
C LEU A 355 0.88 8.55 -15.45
N ARG A 356 -0.45 8.64 -15.61
CA ARG A 356 -1.07 9.04 -16.87
C ARG A 356 -0.74 10.50 -17.23
N GLU A 357 -0.84 11.43 -16.28
CA GLU A 357 -0.53 12.85 -16.49
C GLU A 357 0.94 13.08 -16.88
N LEU A 358 1.84 12.24 -16.37
CA LEU A 358 3.27 12.27 -16.70
C LEU A 358 3.62 11.49 -17.98
N ASN A 359 2.67 10.83 -18.64
CA ASN A 359 2.92 9.88 -19.73
C ASN A 359 4.02 8.87 -19.40
N PHE A 360 3.98 8.34 -18.17
CA PHE A 360 5.00 7.44 -17.67
C PHE A 360 4.98 6.11 -18.43
N ASP A 361 6.16 5.64 -18.83
CA ASP A 361 6.34 4.34 -19.47
C ASP A 361 6.31 3.21 -18.43
N VAL A 362 5.15 2.57 -18.28
CA VAL A 362 4.90 1.56 -17.25
C VAL A 362 5.74 0.30 -17.40
N ARG A 363 6.33 0.04 -18.58
CA ARG A 363 7.24 -1.10 -18.80
C ARG A 363 8.48 -1.02 -17.92
N LYS A 364 8.93 0.21 -17.65
CA LYS A 364 10.08 0.48 -16.78
C LYS A 364 9.90 -0.08 -15.37
N LEU A 365 8.65 -0.26 -14.92
CA LEU A 365 8.34 -0.85 -13.62
C LEU A 365 8.74 -2.33 -13.51
N SER A 366 8.96 -3.00 -14.66
CA SER A 366 9.11 -4.46 -14.74
C SER A 366 10.40 -4.90 -15.45
N ASP A 367 10.93 -4.08 -16.36
CA ASP A 367 12.17 -4.39 -17.11
C ASP A 367 13.48 -4.18 -16.30
N LEU A 368 13.37 -3.77 -15.03
CA LEU A 368 14.48 -3.47 -14.13
C LEU A 368 15.42 -2.36 -14.65
N SER A 369 14.92 -1.47 -15.51
CA SER A 369 15.66 -0.30 -16.00
C SER A 369 15.62 0.89 -15.03
N LEU A 370 14.72 0.86 -14.04
CA LEU A 370 14.57 1.95 -13.07
C LEU A 370 15.72 1.96 -12.07
N GLN A 371 16.58 2.96 -12.22
CA GLN A 371 17.70 3.20 -11.33
C GLN A 371 17.48 4.49 -10.54
N THR A 372 17.79 4.46 -9.25
CA THR A 372 17.61 5.61 -8.35
C THR A 372 18.64 5.63 -7.24
N THR A 373 18.58 6.65 -6.38
CA THR A 373 19.40 6.75 -5.17
C THR A 373 18.50 6.82 -3.94
N GLU A 374 19.05 6.53 -2.76
CA GLU A 374 18.31 6.67 -1.49
C GLU A 374 17.76 8.08 -1.29
N ARG A 375 18.52 9.09 -1.74
CA ARG A 375 18.12 10.50 -1.67
C ARG A 375 16.84 10.74 -2.46
N VAL A 376 16.73 10.18 -3.66
CA VAL A 376 15.53 10.32 -4.50
C VAL A 376 14.37 9.51 -3.90
N LEU A 377 14.61 8.29 -3.43
CA LEU A 377 13.57 7.49 -2.73
C LEU A 377 13.04 8.16 -1.45
N SER A 378 13.85 9.04 -0.86
CA SER A 378 13.49 9.86 0.29
C SER A 378 12.96 11.26 -0.10
N ASP A 379 13.00 11.64 -1.38
CA ASP A 379 12.54 12.94 -1.88
C ASP A 379 11.03 12.91 -2.17
N TYR A 380 10.28 13.42 -1.21
CA TYR A 380 8.84 13.49 -1.25
C TYR A 380 8.33 14.93 -1.25
N ARG A 381 8.94 15.81 -2.06
CA ARG A 381 8.35 17.14 -2.24
C ARG A 381 7.12 17.06 -3.14
N GLU A 382 6.08 17.84 -2.84
CA GLU A 382 4.83 17.90 -3.61
C GLU A 382 5.08 18.29 -5.08
N ASP A 383 6.05 19.18 -5.29
CA ASP A 383 6.53 19.61 -6.59
C ASP A 383 7.50 18.60 -7.24
N ASN A 384 7.75 17.44 -6.61
CA ASN A 384 8.56 16.39 -7.23
C ASN A 384 7.77 15.75 -8.39
N PRO A 385 8.21 15.97 -9.65
CA PRO A 385 7.55 15.38 -10.79
C PRO A 385 7.75 13.86 -10.83
N ASP A 386 8.76 13.33 -10.13
CA ASP A 386 9.09 11.91 -10.16
C ASP A 386 8.06 11.06 -9.37
N PRO A 387 7.38 10.09 -10.01
CA PRO A 387 6.44 9.20 -9.34
C PRO A 387 7.13 8.07 -8.55
N ILE A 388 8.42 7.83 -8.78
CA ILE A 388 9.17 6.69 -8.22
C ILE A 388 9.19 6.64 -6.68
N PRO A 389 9.43 7.75 -5.95
CA PRO A 389 9.47 7.71 -4.49
C PRO A 389 8.10 7.31 -3.90
N LEU A 390 7.01 7.82 -4.48
CA LEU A 390 5.64 7.47 -4.08
C LEU A 390 5.33 5.99 -4.38
N LEU A 391 5.70 5.49 -5.57
CA LEU A 391 5.54 4.09 -5.94
C LEU A 391 6.27 3.15 -4.96
N TYR A 392 7.49 3.48 -4.57
CA TYR A 392 8.27 2.70 -3.60
C TYR A 392 7.65 2.71 -2.20
N GLN A 393 7.35 3.90 -1.66
CA GLN A 393 6.84 4.04 -0.29
C GLN A 393 5.45 3.42 -0.11
N THR A 394 4.61 3.48 -1.14
CA THR A 394 3.29 2.83 -1.13
C THR A 394 3.34 1.32 -1.40
N GLY A 395 4.52 0.76 -1.72
CA GLY A 395 4.75 -0.67 -1.87
C GLY A 395 4.52 -1.23 -3.26
N TYR A 396 4.36 -0.39 -4.29
CA TYR A 396 4.29 -0.83 -5.69
C TYR A 396 5.67 -1.15 -6.27
N LEU A 397 6.72 -0.48 -5.81
CA LEU A 397 8.09 -0.78 -6.16
C LEU A 397 8.88 -1.24 -4.94
N SER A 398 9.90 -2.06 -5.18
CA SER A 398 10.86 -2.48 -4.18
C SER A 398 12.28 -2.54 -4.75
N ILE A 399 13.28 -2.54 -3.88
CA ILE A 399 14.69 -2.67 -4.25
C ILE A 399 14.92 -4.09 -4.76
N ARG A 400 15.36 -4.21 -6.02
CA ARG A 400 15.67 -5.48 -6.68
C ARG A 400 17.17 -5.75 -6.67
N ASP A 401 17.97 -4.70 -6.80
CA ASP A 401 19.42 -4.76 -6.75
C ASP A 401 20.02 -3.44 -6.21
N HIS A 402 21.28 -3.49 -5.77
CA HIS A 402 22.03 -2.32 -5.30
C HIS A 402 23.48 -2.38 -5.76
N ASP A 403 23.86 -1.47 -6.66
CA ASP A 403 25.25 -1.21 -6.97
C ASP A 403 25.86 -0.37 -5.85
N ARG A 404 26.59 -1.04 -4.95
CA ARG A 404 27.27 -0.42 -3.82
C ARG A 404 28.38 0.56 -4.22
N ALA A 405 29.02 0.36 -5.38
CA ALA A 405 30.10 1.23 -5.83
C ALA A 405 29.57 2.57 -6.36
N ALA A 406 28.46 2.52 -7.10
CA ALA A 406 27.78 3.71 -7.60
C ALA A 406 26.75 4.30 -6.60
N ASN A 407 26.40 3.55 -5.56
CA ASN A 407 25.29 3.82 -4.64
C ASN A 407 23.95 4.00 -5.37
N ILE A 408 23.66 3.10 -6.32
CA ILE A 408 22.47 3.11 -7.17
C ILE A 408 21.61 1.88 -6.85
N TYR A 409 20.33 2.10 -6.63
CA TYR A 409 19.32 1.06 -6.47
C TYR A 409 18.61 0.80 -7.79
N THR A 410 18.45 -0.48 -8.12
CA THR A 410 17.54 -0.93 -9.19
C THR A 410 16.19 -1.28 -8.57
N LEU A 411 15.11 -0.75 -9.13
CA LEU A 411 13.74 -0.95 -8.67
C LEU A 411 12.93 -1.82 -9.63
N GLY A 412 11.90 -2.46 -9.08
CA GLY A 412 10.88 -3.16 -9.85
C GLY A 412 9.74 -3.61 -8.94
N PHE A 413 8.71 -4.24 -9.50
CA PHE A 413 7.66 -4.86 -8.68
C PHE A 413 8.26 -5.87 -7.68
N PRO A 414 7.75 -5.92 -6.43
CA PRO A 414 8.24 -6.87 -5.44
C PRO A 414 7.91 -8.32 -5.82
N ASN A 415 6.69 -8.55 -6.33
CA ASN A 415 6.11 -9.86 -6.64
C ASN A 415 4.96 -9.75 -7.64
N SER A 416 4.44 -10.92 -8.04
CA SER A 416 3.34 -11.01 -9.01
C SER A 416 2.00 -10.50 -8.45
N GLU A 417 1.74 -10.54 -7.14
CA GLU A 417 0.50 -9.95 -6.61
C GLU A 417 0.43 -8.45 -6.92
N VAL A 418 1.52 -7.74 -6.65
CA VAL A 418 1.59 -6.29 -6.85
C VAL A 418 1.63 -5.94 -8.33
N GLU A 419 2.44 -6.64 -9.12
CA GLU A 419 2.54 -6.40 -10.58
C GLU A 419 1.17 -6.53 -11.25
N TYR A 420 0.49 -7.67 -11.07
CA TYR A 420 -0.79 -7.91 -11.73
C TYR A 420 -1.88 -7.00 -11.18
N GLY A 421 -1.97 -6.83 -9.86
CA GLY A 421 -2.97 -5.93 -9.26
C GLY A 421 -2.80 -4.49 -9.72
N PHE A 422 -1.56 -3.99 -9.79
CA PHE A 422 -1.29 -2.64 -10.25
C PHE A 422 -1.63 -2.45 -11.73
N LEU A 423 -1.20 -3.37 -12.60
CA LEU A 423 -1.51 -3.33 -14.03
C LEU A 423 -3.02 -3.44 -14.29
N GLU A 424 -3.74 -4.26 -13.53
CA GLU A 424 -5.19 -4.36 -13.60
C GLU A 424 -5.86 -3.02 -13.26
N SER A 425 -5.32 -2.26 -12.30
CA SER A 425 -5.83 -0.93 -11.98
C SER A 425 -5.47 0.17 -12.97
N LEU A 426 -4.40 -0.01 -13.74
CA LEU A 426 -4.03 0.90 -14.83
C LEU A 426 -4.93 0.69 -16.05
N MET A 427 -5.40 -0.54 -16.31
CA MET A 427 -6.16 -0.89 -17.52
C MET A 427 -7.29 0.09 -17.86
N PRO A 428 -8.21 0.47 -16.95
CA PRO A 428 -9.32 1.36 -17.30
C PRO A 428 -8.89 2.76 -17.75
N GLU A 429 -7.69 3.20 -17.35
CA GLU A 429 -7.15 4.53 -17.62
C GLU A 429 -6.34 4.57 -18.92
N TYR A 430 -5.91 3.41 -19.40
CA TYR A 430 -5.25 3.21 -20.70
C TYR A 430 -6.22 2.70 -21.78
N VAL A 431 -7.29 1.99 -21.41
CA VAL A 431 -8.29 1.49 -22.35
C VAL A 431 -9.69 1.62 -21.77
N ALA A 432 -10.45 2.59 -22.26
CA ALA A 432 -11.84 2.79 -21.85
C ALA A 432 -12.74 1.60 -22.26
N ASP A 433 -13.72 1.30 -21.41
CA ASP A 433 -14.72 0.23 -21.60
C ASP A 433 -14.16 -1.20 -21.72
N SER A 434 -12.97 -1.49 -21.20
CA SER A 434 -12.39 -2.85 -21.14
C SER A 434 -13.01 -3.74 -20.05
N GLY A 435 -14.22 -3.40 -19.56
CA GLY A 435 -14.91 -4.12 -18.50
C GLY A 435 -15.32 -5.53 -18.90
N ALA A 436 -15.57 -6.39 -17.90
CA ALA A 436 -15.91 -7.79 -18.11
C ALA A 436 -17.14 -7.96 -19.03
N GLY A 437 -17.02 -8.82 -20.04
CA GLY A 437 -18.10 -9.11 -20.99
C GLY A 437 -18.18 -8.16 -22.18
N SER A 438 -17.25 -7.21 -22.30
CA SER A 438 -17.13 -6.33 -23.48
C SER A 438 -16.66 -7.06 -24.74
N GLY A 439 -16.18 -8.30 -24.62
CA GLY A 439 -15.57 -9.06 -25.72
C GLY A 439 -14.14 -8.63 -26.06
N LYS A 440 -13.68 -7.52 -25.45
CA LYS A 440 -12.31 -6.98 -25.50
C LYS A 440 -11.61 -7.01 -24.13
N ASP A 441 -12.24 -7.58 -23.12
CA ASP A 441 -11.63 -7.78 -21.80
C ASP A 441 -10.57 -8.89 -21.81
N ILE A 442 -9.71 -8.89 -20.79
CA ILE A 442 -8.58 -9.83 -20.66
C ILE A 442 -9.04 -11.30 -20.69
N LEU A 443 -10.20 -11.63 -20.11
CA LEU A 443 -10.71 -13.01 -20.09
C LEU A 443 -11.15 -13.45 -21.49
N SER A 444 -11.79 -12.56 -22.25
CA SER A 444 -12.16 -12.80 -23.64
C SER A 444 -10.91 -13.04 -24.51
N ILE A 445 -9.89 -12.20 -24.39
CA ILE A 445 -8.64 -12.32 -25.14
C ILE A 445 -7.91 -13.62 -24.80
N LYS A 446 -7.82 -13.95 -23.50
CA LYS A 446 -7.27 -15.22 -23.03
C LYS A 446 -7.98 -16.42 -23.66
N ARG A 447 -9.32 -16.40 -23.69
CA ARG A 447 -10.11 -17.45 -24.32
C ARG A 447 -9.79 -17.60 -25.81
N TYR A 448 -9.68 -16.49 -26.55
CA TYR A 448 -9.36 -16.53 -27.98
C TYR A 448 -7.99 -17.14 -28.25
N LEU A 449 -6.98 -16.82 -27.42
CA LEU A 449 -5.65 -17.43 -27.45
C LEU A 449 -5.71 -18.93 -27.09
N GLU A 450 -6.48 -19.34 -26.09
CA GLU A 450 -6.62 -20.76 -25.72
C GLU A 450 -7.35 -21.59 -26.80
N THR A 451 -8.25 -20.97 -27.57
CA THR A 451 -9.00 -21.66 -28.64
C THR A 451 -8.38 -21.56 -30.02
N GLY A 452 -7.40 -20.66 -30.24
CA GLY A 452 -6.85 -20.40 -31.57
C GLY A 452 -7.73 -19.52 -32.46
N ASP A 453 -8.64 -18.73 -31.87
CA ASP A 453 -9.57 -17.87 -32.62
C ASP A 453 -8.90 -16.53 -32.97
N LEU A 454 -8.02 -16.57 -33.98
CA LEU A 454 -7.24 -15.42 -34.42
C LEU A 454 -8.09 -14.28 -35.00
N GLY A 455 -9.28 -14.59 -35.53
CA GLY A 455 -10.21 -13.57 -36.03
C GLY A 455 -10.77 -12.73 -34.90
N ARG A 456 -11.32 -13.38 -33.86
CA ARG A 456 -11.81 -12.67 -32.67
C ARG A 456 -10.70 -12.02 -31.86
N LEU A 457 -9.51 -12.63 -31.83
CA LEU A 457 -8.33 -12.02 -31.22
C LEU A 457 -7.96 -10.70 -31.90
N ARG A 458 -7.89 -10.69 -33.25
CA ARG A 458 -7.66 -9.47 -34.02
C ARG A 458 -8.72 -8.43 -33.70
N ASP A 459 -10.01 -8.79 -33.75
CA ASP A 459 -11.10 -7.83 -33.52
C ASP A 459 -11.07 -7.26 -32.09
N ALA A 460 -10.76 -8.08 -31.09
CA ALA A 460 -10.61 -7.64 -29.70
C ALA A 460 -9.43 -6.68 -29.53
N LEU A 461 -8.26 -7.00 -30.11
CA LEU A 461 -7.09 -6.11 -30.10
C LEU A 461 -7.38 -4.81 -30.84
N THR A 462 -7.98 -4.86 -32.03
CA THR A 462 -8.40 -3.65 -32.79
C THR A 462 -9.34 -2.78 -31.95
N ALA A 463 -10.32 -3.37 -31.27
CA ALA A 463 -11.26 -2.65 -30.43
C ALA A 463 -10.61 -2.07 -29.16
N LEU A 464 -9.60 -2.74 -28.59
CA LEU A 464 -8.79 -2.20 -27.50
C LEU A 464 -8.03 -0.94 -27.96
N PHE A 465 -7.34 -1.01 -29.11
CA PHE A 465 -6.53 0.09 -29.62
C PHE A 465 -7.37 1.26 -30.16
N ALA A 466 -8.55 1.00 -30.73
CA ALA A 466 -9.47 2.06 -31.16
C ALA A 466 -10.05 2.88 -30.01
N GLY A 467 -10.02 2.36 -28.77
CA GLY A 467 -10.50 3.05 -27.57
C GLY A 467 -9.51 4.08 -26.98
N ILE A 468 -8.36 4.29 -27.62
CA ILE A 468 -7.31 5.20 -27.14
C ILE A 468 -7.75 6.66 -27.33
N PRO A 469 -7.94 7.46 -26.26
CA PRO A 469 -8.41 8.84 -26.38
C PRO A 469 -7.40 9.73 -27.13
N TYR A 470 -7.89 10.83 -27.70
CA TYR A 470 -7.05 11.90 -28.27
C TYR A 470 -6.20 12.53 -27.16
N THR A 471 -4.96 12.09 -27.01
CA THR A 471 -3.96 12.80 -26.21
C THR A 471 -3.40 13.98 -27.02
N LYS A 472 -2.85 14.98 -26.32
CA LYS A 472 -2.36 16.24 -26.91
C LYS A 472 -1.39 15.94 -28.06
N GLN A 473 -1.39 16.77 -29.11
CA GLN A 473 -0.66 16.59 -30.38
C GLN A 473 0.86 16.35 -30.25
N GLU A 474 1.43 16.51 -29.06
CA GLU A 474 2.88 16.41 -28.78
C GLU A 474 3.28 15.15 -28.00
N ASP A 475 2.34 14.30 -27.57
CA ASP A 475 2.68 13.09 -26.81
C ASP A 475 3.28 11.98 -27.69
N PRO A 476 4.35 11.29 -27.26
CA PRO A 476 4.90 10.15 -27.99
C PRO A 476 3.91 8.98 -27.93
N PHE A 477 3.02 8.91 -28.92
CA PHE A 477 2.04 7.83 -29.14
C PHE A 477 2.66 6.43 -28.98
N GLU A 478 3.94 6.29 -29.29
CA GLU A 478 4.71 5.04 -29.15
C GLU A 478 4.77 4.49 -27.73
N ASN A 479 5.08 5.33 -26.74
CA ASN A 479 5.20 4.89 -25.34
C ASN A 479 3.85 4.43 -24.81
N TYR A 480 2.78 5.14 -25.20
CA TYR A 480 1.42 4.79 -24.82
C TYR A 480 0.98 3.47 -25.45
N PHE A 481 1.21 3.30 -26.76
CA PHE A 481 0.93 2.06 -27.47
C PHE A 481 1.65 0.85 -26.86
N GLN A 482 2.96 0.99 -26.61
CA GLN A 482 3.77 -0.04 -25.99
C GLN A 482 3.34 -0.33 -24.55
N SER A 483 2.86 0.68 -23.82
CA SER A 483 2.27 0.51 -22.49
C SER A 483 0.98 -0.31 -22.54
N VAL A 484 0.06 -0.03 -23.47
CA VAL A 484 -1.18 -0.82 -23.62
C VAL A 484 -0.88 -2.28 -23.95
N ILE A 485 0.03 -2.52 -24.91
CA ILE A 485 0.51 -3.86 -25.26
C ILE A 485 1.05 -4.54 -24.00
N TYR A 486 1.97 -3.89 -23.30
CA TYR A 486 2.57 -4.42 -22.08
C TYR A 486 1.51 -4.79 -21.03
N ILE A 487 0.60 -3.89 -20.69
CA ILE A 487 -0.42 -4.14 -19.66
C ILE A 487 -1.33 -5.32 -20.09
N VAL A 488 -1.84 -5.32 -21.33
CA VAL A 488 -2.72 -6.39 -21.83
C VAL A 488 -2.02 -7.74 -21.78
N PHE A 489 -0.80 -7.82 -22.30
CA PHE A 489 -0.07 -9.07 -22.42
C PHE A 489 0.47 -9.57 -21.08
N THR A 490 0.90 -8.70 -20.17
CA THR A 490 1.26 -9.11 -18.81
C THR A 490 0.03 -9.61 -18.04
N LEU A 491 -1.14 -8.98 -18.19
CA LEU A 491 -2.37 -9.44 -17.53
C LEU A 491 -2.95 -10.75 -18.11
N LEU A 492 -2.61 -11.11 -19.35
CA LEU A 492 -2.88 -12.44 -19.88
C LEU A 492 -2.10 -13.54 -19.11
N GLY A 493 -1.03 -13.16 -18.41
CA GLY A 493 -0.38 -13.93 -17.37
C GLY A 493 0.50 -15.07 -17.88
N GLN A 494 0.32 -16.27 -17.31
CA GLN A 494 1.16 -17.48 -17.53
C GLN A 494 1.33 -17.91 -19.00
N TYR A 495 0.59 -17.29 -19.90
CA TYR A 495 0.67 -17.53 -21.32
C TYR A 495 1.71 -16.65 -22.01
N VAL A 496 2.29 -15.63 -21.39
CA VAL A 496 3.02 -14.60 -22.15
C VAL A 496 4.45 -14.41 -21.67
N GLN A 497 5.38 -14.41 -22.62
CA GLN A 497 6.72 -13.88 -22.47
C GLN A 497 6.82 -12.60 -23.32
N CYS A 498 6.81 -11.45 -22.66
CA CYS A 498 7.05 -10.16 -23.30
C CYS A 498 8.56 -9.94 -23.46
N GLU A 499 9.00 -9.30 -24.55
CA GLU A 499 10.40 -8.89 -24.72
C GLU A 499 11.42 -10.05 -24.68
N VAL A 500 11.11 -11.18 -25.32
CA VAL A 500 12.01 -12.35 -25.31
C VAL A 500 13.28 -12.06 -26.08
N HIS A 501 14.39 -12.04 -25.36
CA HIS A 501 15.72 -11.81 -25.90
C HIS A 501 16.24 -13.11 -26.54
N SER A 502 16.55 -13.05 -27.83
CA SER A 502 17.33 -14.07 -28.53
C SER A 502 18.68 -13.48 -28.92
N PHE A 503 19.65 -14.34 -29.29
CA PHE A 503 20.94 -13.90 -29.80
C PHE A 503 20.85 -12.98 -31.05
N GLN A 504 19.74 -13.03 -31.80
CA GLN A 504 19.58 -12.31 -33.07
C GLN A 504 18.65 -11.09 -33.01
N GLY A 505 17.83 -10.95 -31.96
CA GLY A 505 16.88 -9.85 -31.80
C GLY A 505 15.89 -10.07 -30.65
N ARG A 506 14.94 -9.14 -30.49
CA ARG A 506 13.89 -9.17 -29.47
C ARG A 506 12.52 -9.28 -30.15
N ALA A 507 11.76 -10.32 -29.79
CA ALA A 507 10.35 -10.43 -30.18
C ALA A 507 9.51 -9.53 -29.26
N ASP A 508 8.49 -8.86 -29.81
CA ASP A 508 7.65 -7.98 -29.01
C ASP A 508 6.84 -8.76 -27.97
N CYS A 509 6.22 -9.86 -28.39
CA CYS A 509 5.45 -10.71 -27.50
C CYS A 509 5.39 -12.16 -28.00
N ILE A 510 5.64 -13.10 -27.10
CA ILE A 510 5.45 -14.53 -27.33
C ILE A 510 4.35 -15.04 -26.41
N VAL A 511 3.33 -15.70 -26.96
CA VAL A 511 2.26 -16.30 -26.17
C VAL A 511 2.27 -17.82 -26.30
N GLU A 512 2.44 -18.53 -25.20
CA GLU A 512 2.49 -19.98 -25.09
C GLU A 512 1.28 -20.53 -24.33
N THR A 513 0.41 -21.25 -25.02
CA THR A 513 -0.72 -21.97 -24.43
C THR A 513 -0.46 -23.48 -24.41
N LYS A 514 -1.42 -24.25 -23.87
CA LYS A 514 -1.36 -25.72 -23.92
C LYS A 514 -1.37 -26.30 -25.34
N LYS A 515 -1.90 -25.56 -26.32
CA LYS A 515 -2.11 -26.05 -27.70
C LYS A 515 -1.41 -25.22 -28.78
N TYR A 516 -1.11 -23.96 -28.49
CA TYR A 516 -0.67 -22.98 -29.46
C TYR A 516 0.51 -22.18 -28.93
N VAL A 517 1.41 -21.80 -29.84
CA VAL A 517 2.45 -20.79 -29.62
C VAL A 517 2.19 -19.65 -30.59
N TYR A 518 2.22 -18.41 -30.12
CA TYR A 518 2.03 -17.21 -30.92
C TYR A 518 3.28 -16.35 -30.84
N LEU A 519 3.82 -15.95 -32.00
CA LEU A 519 4.90 -14.97 -32.10
C LEU A 519 4.30 -13.68 -32.66
N PHE A 520 4.17 -12.66 -31.82
CA PHE A 520 3.68 -11.35 -32.23
C PHE A 520 4.84 -10.40 -32.51
N GLU A 521 4.73 -9.70 -33.63
CA GLU A 521 5.54 -8.52 -33.96
C GLU A 521 4.60 -7.38 -34.35
N PHE A 522 4.78 -6.23 -33.70
CA PHE A 522 3.95 -5.05 -33.89
C PHE A 522 4.77 -3.95 -34.56
N LYS A 523 4.28 -3.40 -35.67
CA LYS A 523 4.95 -2.35 -36.43
C LYS A 523 4.12 -1.09 -36.51
N ARG A 524 4.74 0.05 -36.20
CA ARG A 524 4.14 1.38 -36.37
C ARG A 524 4.41 1.90 -37.77
N ASP A 525 3.39 2.44 -38.42
CA ASP A 525 3.42 3.07 -39.75
C ASP A 525 4.11 2.19 -40.81
N ALA A 526 3.93 0.88 -40.64
CA ALA A 526 4.51 -0.18 -41.45
C ALA A 526 3.53 -1.35 -41.54
N THR A 527 3.76 -2.25 -42.50
CA THR A 527 2.83 -3.32 -42.87
C THR A 527 2.98 -4.56 -41.98
N ALA A 528 1.93 -5.36 -41.88
CA ALA A 528 1.97 -6.66 -41.19
C ALA A 528 2.99 -7.61 -41.86
N LYS A 529 3.21 -7.48 -43.18
CA LYS A 529 4.25 -8.22 -43.91
C LYS A 529 5.65 -7.91 -43.45
N GLU A 530 5.95 -6.64 -43.21
CA GLU A 530 7.27 -6.23 -42.68
C GLU A 530 7.46 -6.76 -41.25
N ALA A 531 6.40 -6.80 -40.45
CA ALA A 531 6.42 -7.43 -39.12
C ALA A 531 6.69 -8.95 -39.22
N LEU A 532 5.97 -9.68 -40.08
CA LEU A 532 6.20 -11.12 -40.30
C LEU A 532 7.61 -11.40 -40.80
N LYS A 533 8.11 -10.58 -41.73
CA LYS A 533 9.47 -10.71 -42.25
C LYS A 533 10.50 -10.57 -41.14
N GLN A 534 10.30 -9.68 -40.16
CA GLN A 534 11.20 -9.61 -39.02
C GLN A 534 11.20 -10.90 -38.19
N ILE A 535 10.03 -11.51 -37.95
CA ILE A 535 9.95 -12.79 -37.22
C ILE A 535 10.78 -13.87 -37.94
N GLU A 536 10.73 -13.90 -39.26
CA GLU A 536 11.51 -14.83 -40.10
C GLU A 536 13.01 -14.50 -40.08
N ASP A 537 13.39 -13.26 -40.40
CA ASP A 537 14.78 -12.78 -40.50
C ASP A 537 15.54 -12.96 -39.18
N LYS A 538 14.83 -12.86 -38.05
CA LYS A 538 15.39 -13.00 -36.70
C LYS A 538 15.31 -14.42 -36.14
N GLY A 539 14.69 -15.36 -36.86
CA GLY A 539 14.64 -16.76 -36.50
C GLY A 539 13.90 -17.06 -35.19
N TYR A 540 12.95 -16.21 -34.77
CA TYR A 540 12.25 -16.37 -33.48
C TYR A 540 11.50 -17.71 -33.37
N ALA A 541 11.08 -18.29 -34.50
CA ALA A 541 10.42 -19.58 -34.55
C ALA A 541 11.34 -20.80 -34.29
N LEU A 542 12.67 -20.64 -34.35
CA LEU A 542 13.61 -21.77 -34.29
C LEU A 542 13.55 -22.53 -32.96
N VAL A 543 13.30 -21.85 -31.85
CA VAL A 543 13.21 -22.48 -30.52
C VAL A 543 12.00 -23.41 -30.39
N TYR A 544 11.00 -23.26 -31.28
CA TYR A 544 9.77 -24.06 -31.30
C TYR A 544 9.78 -25.15 -32.38
N GLN A 545 10.91 -25.41 -33.04
CA GLN A 545 10.97 -26.34 -34.18
C GLN A 545 10.62 -27.79 -33.81
N ALA A 546 10.89 -28.20 -32.57
CA ALA A 546 10.53 -29.51 -32.03
C ALA A 546 9.26 -29.48 -31.16
N ASP A 547 8.56 -28.35 -31.10
CA ASP A 547 7.36 -28.19 -30.28
C ASP A 547 6.16 -28.91 -30.93
N THR A 548 5.35 -29.58 -30.12
CA THR A 548 4.15 -30.30 -30.58
C THR A 548 2.93 -29.40 -30.74
N ARG A 549 2.99 -28.16 -30.23
CA ARG A 549 1.93 -27.16 -30.33
C ARG A 549 1.90 -26.53 -31.72
N THR A 550 0.75 -25.98 -32.10
CA THR A 550 0.63 -25.22 -33.36
C THR A 550 1.23 -23.83 -33.19
N LEU A 551 2.23 -23.50 -34.00
CA LEU A 551 2.88 -22.20 -34.04
C LEU A 551 2.14 -21.25 -35.00
N TYR A 552 1.79 -20.06 -34.53
CA TYR A 552 1.30 -18.94 -35.33
C TYR A 552 2.31 -17.79 -35.29
N ARG A 553 2.68 -17.27 -36.45
CA ARG A 553 3.41 -16.01 -36.58
C ARG A 553 2.40 -14.92 -36.90
N VAL A 554 2.36 -13.87 -36.09
CA VAL A 554 1.37 -12.80 -36.23
C VAL A 554 2.10 -11.47 -36.42
N GLY A 555 1.96 -10.91 -37.61
CA GLY A 555 2.40 -9.56 -37.92
C GLY A 555 1.22 -8.60 -37.82
N ALA A 556 1.42 -7.48 -37.12
CA ALA A 556 0.39 -6.46 -36.96
C ALA A 556 0.94 -5.07 -37.27
N GLY A 557 0.27 -4.35 -38.17
CA GLY A 557 0.59 -2.98 -38.56
C GLY A 557 -0.35 -1.99 -37.88
N PHE A 558 0.21 -0.91 -37.33
CA PHE A 558 -0.54 0.16 -36.67
C PHE A 558 -0.33 1.48 -37.39
N ASP A 559 -1.41 2.21 -37.55
CA ASP A 559 -1.38 3.57 -38.06
C ASP A 559 -1.35 4.55 -36.88
N SER A 560 -0.26 5.32 -36.76
CA SER A 560 -0.08 6.28 -35.67
C SER A 560 -1.00 7.51 -35.77
N LYS A 561 -1.45 7.85 -36.98
CA LYS A 561 -2.35 8.98 -37.24
C LYS A 561 -3.79 8.63 -36.87
N ASN A 562 -4.24 7.43 -37.22
CA ASN A 562 -5.60 6.93 -36.97
C ASN A 562 -5.72 6.14 -35.67
N ARG A 563 -4.58 5.87 -34.99
CA ARG A 563 -4.47 5.16 -33.70
C ARG A 563 -5.20 3.82 -33.66
N MET A 564 -5.08 3.06 -34.75
CA MET A 564 -5.74 1.75 -34.87
C MET A 564 -4.83 0.73 -35.53
N LEU A 565 -5.12 -0.54 -35.27
CA LEU A 565 -4.57 -1.67 -36.01
C LEU A 565 -5.14 -1.62 -37.43
N THR A 566 -4.28 -1.45 -38.43
CA THR A 566 -4.66 -1.30 -39.84
C THR A 566 -4.37 -2.53 -40.67
N ASP A 567 -3.42 -3.36 -40.24
CA ASP A 567 -3.00 -4.55 -40.96
C ASP A 567 -2.76 -5.73 -40.01
N TRP A 568 -3.12 -6.93 -40.43
CA TRP A 568 -3.01 -8.16 -39.63
C TRP A 568 -2.80 -9.37 -40.54
N GLU A 569 -1.63 -10.00 -40.42
CA GLU A 569 -1.31 -11.21 -41.16
C GLU A 569 -0.86 -12.33 -40.21
N VAL A 570 -1.23 -13.55 -40.57
CA VAL A 570 -0.94 -14.76 -39.82
C VAL A 570 -0.28 -15.78 -40.76
N TYR A 571 0.81 -16.39 -40.32
CA TYR A 571 1.47 -17.51 -40.99
C TYR A 571 1.63 -18.72 -40.08
#